data_AF-A0A7S0FZV0-F1
#
_entry.id   AF-A0A7S0FZV0-F1
#
_cell.length_a   1.000
_cell.length_b   1.000
_cell.length_c   1.000
_cell.angle_alpha   90.00
_cell.angle_beta   90.00
_cell.angle_gamma   90.00
#
_symmetry.space_group_name_H-M   'P 1'
#
loop_
_entity.id
_entity.type
_entity.pdbx_description
1 polymer ?
#
loop_
_entity_poly.entity_id
_entity_poly.type
_entity_poly.pdbx_seq_one_letter_code
_entity_poly.pdbx_strand_id
1 'polypeptide(L)'
;MRLASFDTFTKLYRIVNEDLAPGTYFMDIGSNYPVSGYDGTKFIAITETSWFGTRKTSLGIIYLAMCGCLFVIATALLLRHLIKPRRLAYEDLNLVKEYLVKTVDMGDEEEKQKALSQRNHSVNI
;
A
#
# COMPACT_ATOMS: atom_id res chain seq x y z
N MET A 1 21.79 -23.57 -8.39
CA MET A 1 21.31 -24.04 -7.07
C MET A 1 20.69 -22.86 -6.33
N ARG A 2 19.47 -22.99 -5.78
CA ARG A 2 18.83 -21.92 -5.01
C ARG A 2 18.96 -22.20 -3.51
N LEU A 3 19.58 -21.26 -2.78
CA LEU A 3 19.72 -21.33 -1.32
C LEU A 3 18.40 -20.95 -0.65
N ALA A 4 18.12 -21.57 0.50
CA ALA A 4 17.00 -21.19 1.35
C ALA A 4 17.40 -20.04 2.28
N SER A 5 16.47 -19.16 2.57
CA SER A 5 16.71 -18.02 3.48
C SER A 5 16.43 -18.35 4.95
N PHE A 6 15.67 -19.42 5.21
CA PHE A 6 15.26 -19.85 6.55
C PHE A 6 15.82 -21.24 6.86
N ASP A 7 15.89 -21.56 8.15
CA ASP A 7 16.28 -22.86 8.70
C ASP A 7 15.33 -23.98 8.26
N THR A 8 14.03 -23.68 8.26
CA THR A 8 12.95 -24.55 7.82
C THR A 8 12.60 -24.20 6.39
N PHE A 9 12.89 -25.13 5.47
CA PHE A 9 12.65 -24.93 4.05
C PHE A 9 12.11 -26.19 3.40
N THR A 10 11.29 -26.00 2.37
CA THR A 10 10.77 -27.06 1.53
C THR A 10 11.36 -26.91 0.14
N LYS A 11 11.81 -28.03 -0.43
CA LYS A 11 12.26 -28.09 -1.82
C LYS A 11 11.31 -29.01 -2.59
N LEU A 12 10.94 -28.57 -3.79
CA LEU A 12 10.13 -29.38 -4.69
C LEU A 12 10.94 -30.60 -5.13
N TYR A 13 10.38 -31.79 -4.89
CA TYR A 13 10.97 -33.05 -5.34
C TYR A 13 10.27 -33.60 -6.59
N ARG A 14 8.93 -33.58 -6.61
CA ARG A 14 8.12 -34.10 -7.72
C ARG A 14 6.81 -33.31 -7.82
N ILE A 15 6.32 -33.16 -9.06
CA ILE A 15 4.97 -32.68 -9.38
C ILE A 15 4.19 -33.87 -9.92
N VAL A 16 2.96 -34.04 -9.45
CA VAL A 16 2.00 -35.00 -10.00
C VAL A 16 0.92 -34.17 -10.71
N ASN A 17 0.72 -34.41 -12.02
CA ASN A 17 -0.20 -33.63 -12.85
C ASN A 17 -1.58 -34.29 -13.00
N GLU A 18 -1.83 -35.35 -12.23
CA GLU A 18 -3.07 -36.12 -12.24
C GLU A 18 -3.73 -36.05 -10.86
N ASP A 19 -5.07 -36.11 -10.85
CA ASP A 19 -5.84 -36.08 -9.61
C ASP A 19 -5.68 -37.40 -8.86
N LEU A 20 -5.27 -37.31 -7.58
CA LEU A 20 -5.20 -38.46 -6.70
C LEU A 20 -6.59 -38.75 -6.13
N ALA A 21 -7.18 -39.87 -6.53
CA ALA A 21 -8.41 -40.37 -5.92
C ALA A 21 -8.22 -40.67 -4.41
N PRO A 22 -9.27 -40.56 -3.60
CA PRO A 22 -9.20 -40.95 -2.19
C PRO A 22 -8.77 -42.42 -2.06
N GLY A 23 -7.63 -42.66 -1.43
CA GLY A 23 -7.05 -44.00 -1.37
C GLY A 23 -5.79 -44.07 -0.51
N THR A 24 -5.25 -45.28 -0.38
CA THR A 24 -3.97 -45.51 0.30
C THR A 24 -2.86 -45.55 -0.72
N TYR A 25 -1.83 -44.72 -0.51
CA TYR A 25 -0.66 -44.62 -1.37
C TYR A 25 0.58 -45.05 -0.59
N PHE A 26 1.45 -45.82 -1.24
CA PHE A 26 2.73 -46.25 -0.66
C PHE A 26 3.87 -45.46 -1.27
N MET A 27 4.77 -44.96 -0.42
CA MET A 27 5.97 -44.25 -0.83
C MET A 27 7.18 -44.91 -0.18
N ASP A 28 8.10 -45.42 -0.99
CA ASP A 28 9.38 -45.96 -0.52
C ASP A 28 10.46 -44.87 -0.62
N ILE A 29 11.17 -44.62 0.48
CA ILE A 29 12.08 -43.49 0.62
C ILE A 29 13.43 -44.00 1.15
N GLY A 30 14.43 -44.00 0.28
CA GLY A 30 15.82 -44.27 0.66
C GLY A 30 16.42 -43.13 1.48
N SER A 31 16.82 -43.41 2.73
CA SER A 31 17.41 -42.40 3.63
C SER A 31 18.94 -42.26 3.44
N ASN A 32 19.36 -41.66 2.32
CA ASN A 32 20.79 -41.48 2.00
C ASN A 32 21.45 -40.27 2.69
N TYR A 33 20.69 -39.42 3.37
CA TYR A 33 21.19 -38.23 4.06
C TYR A 33 20.83 -38.28 5.55
N PRO A 34 21.79 -38.62 6.45
CA PRO A 34 21.56 -38.67 7.88
C PRO A 34 21.54 -37.26 8.47
N VAL A 35 20.48 -36.93 9.20
CA VAL A 35 20.28 -35.62 9.85
C VAL A 35 20.53 -35.67 11.36
N SER A 36 20.75 -36.88 11.91
CA SER A 36 20.93 -37.12 13.35
C SER A 36 22.17 -36.46 13.95
N GLY A 37 23.22 -36.23 13.14
CA GLY A 37 24.47 -35.60 13.62
C GLY A 37 24.35 -34.11 13.92
N TYR A 38 23.27 -33.46 13.50
CA TYR A 38 23.07 -32.01 13.63
C TYR A 38 21.72 -31.66 14.27
N ASP A 39 21.09 -32.63 14.94
CA ASP A 39 19.76 -32.51 15.54
C ASP A 39 18.67 -32.00 14.55
N GLY A 40 18.85 -32.35 13.27
CA GLY A 40 17.95 -31.94 12.20
C GLY A 40 16.79 -32.91 12.04
N THR A 41 15.66 -32.40 11.56
CA THR A 41 14.49 -33.21 11.22
C THR A 41 14.19 -33.12 9.72
N LYS A 42 13.67 -34.21 9.16
CA LYS A 42 13.30 -34.30 7.74
C LYS A 42 11.87 -34.80 7.61
N PHE A 43 11.11 -34.18 6.71
CA PHE A 43 9.71 -34.49 6.49
C PHE A 43 9.39 -34.42 5.01
N ILE A 44 8.37 -35.16 4.59
CA ILE A 44 7.78 -35.06 3.26
C ILE A 44 6.39 -34.45 3.42
N ALA A 45 6.14 -33.39 2.66
CA ALA A 45 4.84 -32.75 2.62
C ALA A 45 4.26 -32.91 1.21
N ILE A 46 3.05 -33.45 1.14
CA ILE A 46 2.26 -33.52 -0.09
C ILE A 46 1.26 -32.36 -0.02
N THR A 47 1.31 -31.47 -1.00
CA THR A 47 0.46 -30.28 -1.03
C THR A 47 0.01 -30.00 -2.45
N GLU A 48 -1.23 -29.60 -2.60
CA GLU A 48 -1.74 -29.04 -3.84
C GLU A 48 -1.26 -27.60 -4.02
N THR A 49 -1.08 -27.19 -5.27
CA THR A 49 -0.77 -25.81 -5.63
C THR A 49 -2.05 -25.05 -5.91
N SER A 50 -2.33 -24.01 -5.12
CA SER A 50 -3.36 -23.03 -5.45
C SER A 50 -2.77 -21.82 -6.17
N TRP A 51 -3.62 -20.97 -6.76
CA TRP A 51 -3.19 -19.69 -7.33
C TRP A 51 -2.40 -18.83 -6.33
N PHE A 52 -2.77 -18.90 -5.05
CA PHE A 52 -2.10 -18.17 -3.96
C PHE A 52 -0.91 -18.93 -3.34
N GLY A 53 -0.52 -20.07 -3.94
CA GLY A 53 0.55 -20.92 -3.47
C GLY A 53 0.09 -22.01 -2.49
N THR A 54 1.01 -22.43 -1.62
CA THR A 54 0.76 -23.45 -0.58
C THR A 54 -0.09 -22.87 0.56
N ARG A 55 -0.87 -23.71 1.25
CA ARG A 55 -1.78 -23.34 2.36
C ARG A 55 -1.05 -22.54 3.46
N LYS A 56 -1.14 -21.21 3.40
CA LYS A 56 -0.69 -20.26 4.43
C LYS A 56 -1.72 -19.13 4.57
N THR A 57 -2.32 -19.01 5.75
CA THR A 57 -3.37 -18.01 6.04
C THR A 57 -2.83 -16.63 6.42
N SER A 58 -1.51 -16.46 6.47
CA SER A 58 -0.87 -15.21 6.94
C SER A 58 -1.29 -13.99 6.14
N LEU A 59 -1.34 -14.12 4.81
CA LEU A 59 -1.65 -13.00 3.93
C LEU A 59 -3.07 -12.47 4.16
N GLY A 60 -4.05 -13.36 4.28
CA GLY A 60 -5.44 -13.00 4.56
C GLY A 60 -5.60 -12.29 5.91
N ILE A 61 -4.90 -12.77 6.96
CA ILE A 61 -4.94 -12.15 8.28
C ILE A 61 -4.37 -10.72 8.23
N ILE A 62 -3.26 -10.51 7.52
CA ILE A 62 -2.64 -9.19 7.38
C ILE A 62 -3.61 -8.21 6.70
N TYR A 63 -4.26 -8.62 5.61
CA TYR A 63 -5.25 -7.77 4.92
C TYR A 63 -6.46 -7.45 5.80
N LEU A 64 -6.98 -8.42 6.54
CA LEU A 64 -8.10 -8.21 7.45
C LEU A 64 -7.72 -7.25 8.59
N ALA A 65 -6.53 -7.39 9.16
CA ALA A 65 -6.02 -6.50 10.20
C ALA A 65 -5.85 -5.06 9.68
N MET A 66 -5.29 -4.89 8.49
CA MET A 66 -5.15 -3.58 7.86
C MET A 66 -6.50 -2.94 7.57
N CYS A 67 -7.44 -3.68 6.99
CA CYS A 67 -8.80 -3.22 6.73
C CYS A 67 -9.50 -2.80 8.02
N GLY A 68 -9.40 -3.60 9.08
CA GLY A 68 -9.97 -3.28 10.40
C GLY A 68 -9.41 -1.97 10.97
N CYS A 69 -8.09 -1.77 10.90
CA CYS A 69 -7.46 -0.54 11.36
C CYS A 69 -7.95 0.69 10.58
N LEU A 70 -7.95 0.61 9.25
CA LEU A 70 -8.43 1.68 8.37
C LEU A 70 -9.92 1.98 8.59
N PHE A 71 -10.74 0.94 8.77
CA PHE A 71 -12.18 1.08 9.00
C PHE A 71 -12.48 1.82 10.31
N VAL A 72 -11.74 1.53 11.38
CA VAL A 72 -11.87 2.23 12.67
C VAL A 72 -11.53 3.70 12.53
N ILE A 73 -10.41 4.03 11.86
CA ILE A 73 -9.99 5.41 11.64
C ILE A 73 -11.01 6.16 10.77
N ALA A 74 -11.45 5.55 9.67
CA ALA A 74 -12.45 6.14 8.77
C ALA A 74 -13.76 6.42 9.51
N THR A 75 -14.24 5.47 10.32
CA THR A 75 -15.45 5.63 11.12
C THR A 75 -15.30 6.74 12.15
N ALA A 76 -14.16 6.80 12.85
CA ALA A 76 -13.89 7.86 13.83
C ALA A 76 -13.87 9.25 13.18
N LEU A 77 -13.21 9.39 12.02
CA LEU A 77 -13.18 10.64 11.26
C LEU A 77 -14.57 11.03 10.74
N LEU A 78 -15.33 10.06 10.23
CA LEU A 78 -16.69 10.26 9.72
C LEU A 78 -17.63 10.72 10.84
N LEU A 79 -17.59 10.06 12.01
CA LEU A 79 -18.38 10.47 13.18
C LEU A 79 -17.99 11.87 13.64
N ARG A 80 -16.69 12.18 13.70
CA ARG A 80 -16.21 13.53 14.04
C ARG A 80 -16.72 14.57 13.05
N HIS A 81 -16.70 14.25 11.75
CA HIS A 81 -17.16 15.14 10.69
C HIS A 81 -18.67 15.40 10.77
N LEU A 82 -19.47 14.39 11.11
CA LEU A 82 -20.92 14.54 11.32
C LEU A 82 -21.26 15.38 12.55
N ILE A 83 -20.55 15.20 13.66
CA ILE A 83 -20.84 15.91 14.92
C ILE A 83 -20.40 17.38 14.85
N LYS A 84 -19.25 17.66 14.24
CA LYS A 84 -18.73 19.02 14.04
C LYS A 84 -18.30 19.21 12.59
N PRO A 85 -19.24 19.43 11.66
CA PRO A 85 -18.89 19.80 10.30
C PRO A 85 -18.09 21.10 10.36
N ARG A 86 -16.85 21.05 9.85
CA ARG A 86 -16.06 22.27 9.68
C ARG A 86 -16.72 23.10 8.58
N ARG A 87 -16.93 24.40 8.84
CA ARG A 87 -17.25 25.36 7.77
C ARG A 87 -16.08 25.37 6.78
N LEU A 88 -16.40 25.29 5.50
CA LEU A 88 -15.41 25.31 4.43
C LEU A 88 -14.91 26.75 4.28
N ALA A 89 -13.61 26.95 4.01
CA ALA A 89 -12.98 28.28 4.03
C ALA A 89 -13.58 29.28 3.02
N TYR A 90 -14.30 28.82 1.99
CA TYR A 90 -15.00 29.68 1.03
C TYR A 90 -16.34 30.22 1.55
N GLU A 91 -16.87 29.65 2.64
CA GLU A 91 -18.13 30.05 3.25
C GLU A 91 -17.98 31.35 4.07
N ASP A 92 -16.74 31.68 4.44
CA ASP A 92 -16.40 32.92 5.13
C ASP A 92 -16.24 34.06 4.12
N LEU A 93 -17.37 34.68 3.78
CA LEU A 93 -17.46 35.82 2.84
C LEU A 93 -16.50 36.96 3.17
N ASN A 94 -16.09 37.11 4.43
CA ASN A 94 -15.15 38.15 4.85
C ASN A 94 -13.72 37.87 4.34
N LEU A 95 -13.27 36.62 4.38
CA LEU A 95 -11.96 36.24 3.86
C LEU A 95 -11.94 36.32 2.33
N VAL A 96 -12.99 35.84 1.66
CA VAL A 96 -13.09 35.92 0.19
C VAL A 96 -13.10 37.38 -0.27
N LYS A 97 -13.82 38.26 0.43
CA LYS A 97 -13.80 39.71 0.14
C LYS A 97 -12.42 40.31 0.35
N GLU A 98 -11.71 39.96 1.43
CA GLU A 98 -10.35 40.44 1.70
C GLU A 98 -9.37 39.99 0.61
N TYR A 99 -9.44 38.73 0.17
CA TYR A 99 -8.64 38.23 -0.95
C TYR A 99 -8.96 38.93 -2.26
N LEU A 100 -10.25 39.16 -2.58
CA LEU A 100 -10.66 39.83 -3.82
C LEU A 100 -10.21 41.29 -3.85
N VAL A 101 -10.40 42.03 -2.76
CA VAL A 101 -9.92 43.43 -2.64
C VAL A 101 -8.40 43.47 -2.84
N LYS A 102 -7.67 42.57 -2.17
CA LYS A 102 -6.21 42.48 -2.31
C LYS A 102 -5.77 42.15 -3.74
N THR A 103 -6.51 41.32 -4.47
CA THR A 103 -6.19 41.01 -5.88
C THR A 103 -6.49 42.18 -6.83
N VAL A 104 -7.55 42.95 -6.56
CA VAL A 104 -7.88 44.15 -7.35
C VAL A 104 -6.82 45.23 -7.13
N ASP A 105 -6.46 45.50 -5.86
CA ASP A 105 -5.44 46.48 -5.52
C ASP A 105 -4.06 46.13 -6.12
N MET A 106 -3.69 44.84 -6.17
CA MET A 106 -2.44 44.42 -6.82
C MET A 106 -2.47 44.59 -8.34
N GLY A 107 -3.62 44.41 -8.99
CA GLY A 107 -3.77 44.61 -10.44
C GLY A 107 -3.57 46.07 -10.84
N ASP A 108 -4.18 46.98 -10.08
CA ASP A 108 -4.08 48.43 -10.31
C ASP A 108 -2.64 48.93 -10.13
N GLU A 109 -1.91 48.38 -9.17
CA GLU A 109 -0.49 48.71 -8.95
C GLU A 109 0.42 48.13 -10.05
N GLU A 110 0.15 46.92 -10.55
CA GLU A 110 0.92 46.34 -11.66
C GLU A 110 0.74 47.15 -12.96
N GLU A 111 -0.47 47.65 -13.23
CA GLU A 111 -0.75 48.50 -14.38
C GLU A 111 -0.04 49.87 -14.27
N LYS A 112 -0.04 50.49 -13.09
CA LYS A 112 0.73 51.72 -12.84
C LYS A 112 2.23 51.53 -13.03
N GLN A 113 2.79 50.40 -12.58
CA GLN A 113 4.21 50.10 -12.76
C GLN A 113 4.58 49.89 -14.23
N LYS A 114 3.71 49.22 -15.02
CA LYS A 114 3.89 49.06 -16.47
C LYS A 114 3.79 50.40 -17.22
N ALA A 115 2.84 51.26 -16.84
CA ALA A 115 2.70 52.60 -17.41
C ALA A 115 3.91 53.51 -17.09
N LEU A 116 4.46 53.43 -15.88
CA LEU A 116 5.67 54.14 -15.48
C LEU A 116 6.91 53.62 -16.23
N SER A 117 7.03 52.30 -16.41
CA SER A 117 8.11 51.69 -17.19
C SER A 117 8.08 52.14 -18.67
N GLN A 118 6.89 52.15 -19.30
CA GLN A 118 6.72 52.63 -20.68
C GLN A 118 7.01 54.13 -20.82
N ARG A 119 6.59 54.95 -19.84
CA ARG A 119 6.87 56.39 -19.84
C ARG A 119 8.37 56.67 -19.72
N ASN A 120 9.09 55.95 -18.86
CA ASN A 120 10.53 56.11 -18.69
C ASN A 120 11.33 55.62 -19.91
N HIS A 121 10.83 54.62 -20.65
CA HIS A 121 11.44 54.17 -21.90
C HIS A 121 11.25 55.18 -23.04
N SER A 122 10.15 55.95 -23.02
CA SER A 122 9.81 56.97 -24.04
C SER A 122 10.57 58.30 -23.87
N VAL A 123 11.18 58.54 -22.70
CA VAL A 123 11.88 59.79 -22.35
C VAL A 123 13.39 59.70 -22.61
N ASN A 124 13.90 58.51 -22.96
CA ASN A 124 15.34 58.24 -23.14
C ASN A 124 15.76 58.07 -24.63
N ILE A 125 15.03 58.68 -25.57
CA ILE A 125 15.39 58.84 -26.99
C ILE A 125 15.53 60.33 -27.30
#